data_AF-A0A961XZ60-F1
#
_entry.id   AF-A0A961XZ60-F1
#
_cell.length_a   1.000
_cell.length_b   1.000
_cell.length_c   1.000
_cell.angle_alpha   90.00
_cell.angle_beta   90.00
_cell.angle_gamma   90.00
#
_symmetry.space_group_name_H-M   'P 1'
#
loop_
_entity.id
_entity.type
_entity.pdbx_description
1 polymer ?
#
loop_
_entity_poly.entity_id
_entity_poly.type
_entity_poly.pdbx_seq_one_letter_code
_entity_poly.pdbx_strand_id
1 'polypeptide(L)'
;MAERERTMKCLRAGVEMARGAFGERARHLHVVWKLLEHAVDVIDRLPDQEKGWLIAGNRSGGWNHIGMTAGEANIIEKIRLMSAMKPGDGSSRVAPQRDDIDNAMEVLSWLRLIDDDRLRRAAVVLARKGDTEAVRRIYCPNRKPSRHVAFDVRTRAAGRIITALRHTMGIAPAPGLQFVENAK
;
A
#
# COMPACT_ATOMS: atom_id res chain seq x y z
N MET A 1 -1.77 9.29 -18.41
CA MET A 1 -2.04 10.50 -17.61
C MET A 1 -2.77 10.17 -16.31
N ALA A 2 -3.83 9.37 -16.32
CA ALA A 2 -4.57 8.99 -15.10
C ALA A 2 -3.73 8.31 -14.00
N GLU A 3 -2.74 7.49 -14.35
CA GLU A 3 -1.86 6.84 -13.38
C GLU A 3 -1.00 7.85 -12.60
N ARG A 4 -0.35 8.79 -13.31
CA ARG A 4 0.48 9.84 -12.72
C ARG A 4 -0.30 10.72 -11.74
N GLU A 5 -1.52 11.09 -12.11
CA GLU A 5 -2.41 11.88 -11.24
C GLU A 5 -2.79 11.11 -9.96
N ARG A 6 -3.09 9.81 -10.07
CA ARG A 6 -3.34 8.95 -8.91
C ARG A 6 -2.12 8.84 -8.01
N THR A 7 -0.94 8.64 -8.57
CA THR A 7 0.32 8.62 -7.82
C THR A 7 0.54 9.94 -7.07
N MET A 8 0.30 11.08 -7.72
CA MET A 8 0.39 12.40 -7.09
C MET A 8 -0.62 12.58 -5.96
N LYS A 9 -1.88 12.12 -6.14
CA LYS A 9 -2.90 12.12 -5.09
C LYS A 9 -2.43 11.29 -3.87
N CYS A 10 -1.88 10.10 -4.10
CA CYS A 10 -1.33 9.26 -3.04
C CYS A 10 -0.18 9.95 -2.31
N LEU A 11 0.76 10.55 -3.04
CA LEU A 11 1.89 11.26 -2.44
C LEU A 11 1.45 12.44 -1.58
N ARG A 12 0.44 13.22 -2.00
CA ARG A 12 -0.14 14.30 -1.19
C ARG A 12 -0.74 13.77 0.11
N ALA A 13 -1.50 12.68 0.07
CA ALA A 13 -2.01 12.05 1.29
C ALA A 13 -0.87 11.57 2.21
N GLY A 14 0.19 11.02 1.63
CA GLY A 14 1.36 10.57 2.36
C GLY A 14 2.16 11.70 3.03
N VAL A 15 2.16 12.91 2.46
CA VAL A 15 2.77 14.10 3.08
C VAL A 15 2.10 14.41 4.41
N GLU A 16 0.77 14.40 4.44
CA GLU A 16 0.01 14.65 5.68
C GLU A 16 0.26 13.54 6.71
N MET A 17 0.31 12.27 6.29
CA MET A 17 0.66 11.15 7.18
C MET A 17 2.08 11.29 7.76
N ALA A 18 3.05 11.70 6.94
CA ALA A 18 4.42 11.88 7.39
C ALA A 18 4.57 13.07 8.34
N ARG A 19 3.88 14.18 8.08
CA ARG A 19 3.84 15.34 8.99
C ARG A 19 3.22 14.96 10.32
N GLY A 20 2.08 14.25 10.31
CA GLY A 20 1.44 13.79 11.54
C GLY A 20 2.34 12.88 12.39
N ALA A 21 3.15 12.04 11.75
CA ALA A 21 4.01 11.09 12.47
C ALA A 21 5.39 11.65 12.89
N PHE A 22 5.97 12.56 12.10
CA PHE A 22 7.36 13.01 12.29
C PHE A 22 7.51 14.53 12.50
N GLY A 23 6.43 15.29 12.42
CA GLY A 23 6.44 16.75 12.55
C GLY A 23 7.40 17.41 11.56
N GLU A 24 8.20 18.35 12.05
CA GLU A 24 9.21 19.08 11.26
C GLU A 24 10.37 18.19 10.76
N ARG A 25 10.55 17.01 11.35
CA ARG A 25 11.59 16.04 10.94
C ARG A 25 11.14 15.15 9.78
N ALA A 26 9.93 15.37 9.26
CA ALA A 26 9.41 14.62 8.12
C ALA A 26 10.29 14.83 6.88
N ARG A 27 10.60 13.74 6.18
CA ARG A 27 11.42 13.70 4.96
C ARG A 27 10.64 12.98 3.87
N HIS A 28 10.96 13.18 2.59
CA HIS A 28 10.28 12.51 1.48
C HIS A 28 10.32 10.98 1.58
N LEU A 29 11.39 10.41 2.15
CA LEU A 29 11.47 8.98 2.44
C LEU A 29 10.40 8.52 3.44
N HIS A 30 10.09 9.36 4.44
CA HIS A 30 9.05 9.08 5.43
C HIS A 30 7.66 9.06 4.78
N VAL A 31 7.43 9.88 3.75
CA VAL A 31 6.17 9.90 3.00
C VAL A 31 5.91 8.56 2.33
N VAL A 32 6.86 8.09 1.52
CA VAL A 32 6.74 6.80 0.84
C VAL A 32 6.62 5.65 1.85
N TRP A 33 7.41 5.68 2.91
CA TRP A 33 7.36 4.64 3.93
C TRP A 33 6.01 4.61 4.66
N LYS A 34 5.45 5.77 5.03
CA LYS A 34 4.14 5.85 5.70
C LYS A 34 3.01 5.38 4.79
N LEU A 35 3.08 5.68 3.50
CA LEU A 35 2.14 5.15 2.51
C LEU A 35 2.21 3.62 2.44
N LEU A 36 3.41 3.02 2.44
CA LEU A 36 3.57 1.57 2.46
C LEU A 36 3.01 0.94 3.74
N GLU A 37 3.30 1.52 4.92
CA GLU A 37 2.71 1.07 6.19
C GLU A 37 1.18 1.12 6.17
N HIS A 38 0.62 2.22 5.67
CA HIS A 38 -0.83 2.41 5.58
C HIS A 38 -1.47 1.45 4.57
N ALA A 39 -0.88 1.28 3.39
CA ALA A 39 -1.39 0.39 2.36
C ALA A 39 -1.42 -1.07 2.83
N VAL A 40 -0.37 -1.51 3.51
CA VAL A 40 -0.32 -2.84 4.13
C VAL A 40 -1.39 -2.99 5.20
N ASP A 41 -1.57 -2.00 6.07
CA ASP A 41 -2.60 -2.02 7.12
C ASP A 41 -4.03 -2.05 6.53
N VAL A 42 -4.30 -1.30 5.46
CA VAL A 42 -5.57 -1.35 4.72
C VAL A 42 -5.83 -2.76 4.20
N ILE A 43 -4.85 -3.37 3.52
CA ILE A 43 -5.00 -4.73 3.00
C ILE A 43 -5.14 -5.75 4.12
N ASP A 44 -4.37 -5.64 5.21
CA ASP A 44 -4.42 -6.56 6.33
C ASP A 44 -5.75 -6.48 7.11
N ARG A 45 -6.46 -5.34 7.04
CA ARG A 45 -7.83 -5.16 7.58
C ARG A 45 -8.92 -5.75 6.71
N LEU A 46 -8.66 -6.05 5.44
CA LEU A 46 -9.66 -6.70 4.57
C LEU A 46 -9.99 -8.10 5.10
N PRO A 47 -11.26 -8.54 5.01
CA PRO A 47 -11.62 -9.92 5.27
C PRO A 47 -10.79 -10.89 4.43
N ASP A 48 -10.42 -12.06 4.98
CA ASP A 48 -9.51 -12.99 4.32
C ASP A 48 -10.02 -13.50 2.95
N GLN A 49 -11.34 -13.53 2.76
CA GLN A 49 -11.96 -13.84 1.45
C GLN A 49 -11.68 -12.75 0.41
N GLU A 50 -11.75 -11.47 0.77
CA GLU A 50 -11.45 -10.35 -0.15
C GLU A 50 -9.95 -10.25 -0.45
N LYS A 51 -9.08 -10.55 0.54
CA LYS A 51 -7.64 -10.70 0.30
C LYS A 51 -7.34 -11.81 -0.70
N GLY A 52 -8.01 -12.96 -0.57
CA GLY A 52 -7.88 -14.08 -1.50
C GLY A 52 -8.23 -13.69 -2.94
N TRP A 53 -9.31 -12.93 -3.13
CA TRP A 53 -9.73 -12.44 -4.45
C TRP A 53 -8.75 -11.43 -5.07
N LEU A 54 -8.22 -10.50 -4.28
CA LEU A 54 -7.21 -9.54 -4.75
C LEU A 54 -5.88 -10.22 -5.10
N ILE A 55 -5.42 -11.17 -4.26
CA ILE A 55 -4.18 -11.92 -4.48
C ILE A 55 -4.31 -12.84 -5.71
N ALA A 56 -5.47 -13.45 -5.94
CA ALA A 56 -5.71 -14.34 -7.06
C ALA A 56 -5.88 -13.62 -8.42
N GLY A 57 -5.89 -12.27 -8.44
CA GLY A 57 -6.22 -11.50 -9.65
C GLY A 57 -7.67 -11.66 -10.12
N ASN A 58 -8.46 -12.48 -9.43
CA ASN A 58 -9.88 -12.69 -9.63
C ASN A 58 -10.64 -11.69 -8.77
N ARG A 59 -10.79 -10.45 -9.24
CA ARG A 59 -11.95 -9.63 -8.87
C ARG A 59 -13.19 -10.38 -9.34
N SER A 60 -13.73 -11.28 -8.51
CA SER A 60 -14.98 -12.01 -8.78
C SER A 60 -15.17 -12.45 -10.24
N GLY A 61 -14.17 -13.13 -10.81
CA GLY A 61 -14.28 -13.82 -12.11
C GLY A 61 -15.04 -15.15 -12.01
N GLY A 62 -16.12 -15.19 -11.22
CA GLY A 62 -16.85 -16.44 -10.96
C GLY A 62 -18.30 -16.28 -10.50
N TRP A 63 -18.86 -15.07 -10.52
CA TRP A 63 -20.28 -14.82 -10.20
C TRP A 63 -21.04 -14.08 -11.31
N ASN A 64 -20.35 -13.72 -12.40
CA ASN A 64 -21.02 -13.47 -13.67
C ASN A 64 -21.38 -14.83 -14.28
N HIS A 65 -22.41 -15.50 -13.74
CA HIS A 65 -23.08 -16.52 -14.52
C HIS A 65 -23.62 -15.82 -15.78
N ILE A 66 -23.24 -16.37 -16.94
CA ILE A 66 -23.82 -16.01 -18.23
C ILE A 66 -25.35 -16.06 -18.07
N GLY A 67 -26.02 -14.91 -18.20
CA GLY A 67 -27.48 -14.80 -18.09
C GLY A 67 -28.02 -13.95 -16.92
N MET A 68 -27.17 -13.45 -16.02
CA MET A 68 -27.63 -12.59 -14.91
C MET A 68 -27.88 -11.15 -15.39
N THR A 69 -29.03 -10.57 -15.01
CA THR A 69 -29.46 -9.23 -15.42
C THR A 69 -28.85 -8.15 -14.52
N ALA A 70 -28.76 -6.91 -15.03
CA ALA A 70 -28.24 -5.76 -14.26
C ALA A 70 -29.06 -5.47 -12.98
N GLY A 71 -30.34 -5.85 -12.96
CA GLY A 71 -31.21 -5.74 -11.79
C GLY A 71 -30.84 -6.74 -10.69
N GLU A 72 -30.57 -7.99 -11.06
CA GLU A 72 -30.12 -9.04 -10.12
C GLU A 72 -28.75 -8.70 -9.52
N ALA A 73 -27.83 -8.17 -10.34
CA ALA A 73 -26.54 -7.66 -9.87
C ALA A 73 -26.71 -6.54 -8.83
N ASN A 74 -27.64 -5.61 -9.05
CA ASN A 74 -27.95 -4.52 -8.11
C ASN A 74 -28.62 -5.01 -6.82
N ILE A 75 -29.47 -6.05 -6.90
CA ILE A 75 -30.12 -6.64 -5.73
C ILE A 75 -29.09 -7.39 -4.88
N ILE A 76 -28.17 -8.13 -5.51
CA ILE A 76 -27.06 -8.81 -4.83
C ILE A 76 -26.12 -7.79 -4.18
N GLU A 77 -25.82 -6.68 -4.87
CA GLU A 77 -25.00 -5.60 -4.29
C GLU A 77 -25.72 -4.90 -3.13
N LYS A 78 -27.04 -4.71 -3.20
CA LYS A 78 -27.84 -4.22 -2.06
C LYS A 78 -27.87 -5.20 -0.89
N ILE A 79 -27.96 -6.50 -1.13
CA ILE A 79 -27.85 -7.54 -0.08
C ILE A 79 -26.46 -7.51 0.54
N ARG A 80 -25.40 -7.38 -0.27
CA ARG A 80 -24.01 -7.24 0.18
C ARG A 80 -23.81 -6.02 1.10
N LEU A 81 -24.45 -4.90 0.75
CA LEU A 81 -24.39 -3.66 1.51
C LEU A 81 -25.27 -3.66 2.78
N MET A 82 -26.43 -4.31 2.74
CA MET A 82 -27.35 -4.40 3.88
C MET A 82 -26.96 -5.50 4.88
N SER A 83 -26.31 -6.57 4.43
CA SER A 83 -25.94 -7.73 5.24
C SER A 83 -24.55 -7.63 5.87
N ALA A 84 -24.15 -6.46 6.40
CA ALA A 84 -22.95 -6.32 7.23
C ALA A 84 -23.06 -7.08 8.58
N MET A 85 -23.36 -8.39 8.57
CA MET A 85 -23.58 -9.21 9.75
C MET A 85 -22.89 -10.57 9.64
N LYS A 86 -21.97 -10.84 10.57
CA LYS A 86 -22.06 -12.06 11.39
C LYS A 86 -22.91 -11.71 12.62
N PRO A 87 -23.85 -12.56 13.05
CA PRO A 87 -24.52 -12.38 14.33
C PRO A 87 -23.52 -12.60 15.46
N GLY A 88 -23.27 -11.56 16.26
CA GLY A 88 -22.57 -11.67 17.54
C GLY A 88 -21.05 -11.52 17.53
N ASP A 89 -20.50 -10.39 17.06
CA ASP A 89 -19.23 -9.93 17.61
C ASP A 89 -19.14 -8.39 17.60
N GLY A 90 -19.20 -7.82 18.81
CA GLY A 90 -19.26 -6.38 19.08
C GLY A 90 -17.94 -5.65 18.88
N SER A 91 -17.42 -5.63 17.65
CA SER A 91 -16.43 -4.61 17.26
C SER A 91 -16.67 -4.16 15.83
N SER A 92 -17.14 -2.94 15.66
CA SER A 92 -17.20 -2.25 14.37
C SER A 92 -15.77 -1.95 13.92
N ARG A 93 -15.08 -2.94 13.35
CA ARG A 93 -13.91 -2.65 12.49
C ARG A 93 -14.45 -1.89 11.29
N VAL A 94 -14.19 -0.59 11.25
CA VAL A 94 -14.44 0.27 10.08
C VAL A 94 -13.84 -0.43 8.86
N ALA A 95 -14.70 -0.92 7.97
CA ALA A 95 -14.25 -1.54 6.73
C ALA A 95 -13.58 -0.47 5.85
N PRO A 96 -12.43 -0.77 5.20
CA PRO A 96 -11.80 0.17 4.28
C PRO A 96 -12.76 0.58 3.15
N GLN A 97 -12.76 1.84 2.75
CA GLN A 97 -13.57 2.29 1.61
C GLN A 97 -12.91 1.85 0.29
N ARG A 98 -13.69 1.80 -0.79
CA ARG A 98 -13.19 1.40 -2.13
C ARG A 98 -11.97 2.21 -2.56
N ASP A 99 -12.00 3.52 -2.33
CA ASP A 99 -10.90 4.42 -2.66
C ASP A 99 -9.63 4.12 -1.84
N ASP A 100 -9.77 3.71 -0.58
CA ASP A 100 -8.64 3.34 0.28
C ASP A 100 -7.95 2.07 -0.26
N ILE A 101 -8.74 1.10 -0.74
CA ILE A 101 -8.24 -0.14 -1.33
C ILE A 101 -7.50 0.15 -2.64
N ASP A 102 -8.10 0.94 -3.54
CA ASP A 102 -7.46 1.26 -4.82
C ASP A 102 -6.16 2.08 -4.60
N ASN A 103 -6.14 3.01 -3.64
CA ASN A 103 -4.93 3.73 -3.25
C ASN A 103 -3.87 2.80 -2.63
N ALA A 104 -4.27 1.87 -1.77
CA ALA A 104 -3.37 0.89 -1.18
C ALA A 104 -2.73 -0.02 -2.24
N MET A 105 -3.52 -0.49 -3.21
CA MET A 105 -3.04 -1.31 -4.32
C MET A 105 -2.07 -0.54 -5.23
N GLU A 106 -2.36 0.74 -5.51
CA GLU A 106 -1.45 1.62 -6.24
C GLU A 106 -0.10 1.75 -5.52
N VAL A 107 -0.11 2.05 -4.21
CA VAL A 107 1.12 2.19 -3.41
C VAL A 107 1.89 0.86 -3.32
N LEU A 108 1.21 -0.27 -3.14
CA LEU A 108 1.85 -1.59 -3.11
C LEU A 108 2.45 -1.97 -4.47
N SER A 109 1.87 -1.49 -5.58
CA SER A 109 2.43 -1.71 -6.91
C SER A 109 3.83 -1.12 -7.06
N TRP A 110 4.15 -0.05 -6.33
CA TRP A 110 5.48 0.59 -6.37
C TRP A 110 6.60 -0.33 -5.86
N LEU A 111 6.27 -1.36 -5.08
CA LEU A 111 7.25 -2.38 -4.68
C LEU A 111 7.83 -3.13 -5.89
N ARG A 112 7.13 -3.16 -7.04
CA ARG A 112 7.64 -3.71 -8.30
C ARG A 112 8.80 -2.89 -8.88
N LEU A 113 8.93 -1.63 -8.48
CA LEU A 113 10.03 -0.75 -8.87
C LEU A 113 11.35 -1.11 -8.14
N ILE A 114 11.27 -1.99 -7.14
CA ILE A 114 12.44 -2.56 -6.47
C ILE A 114 12.83 -3.85 -7.19
N ASP A 115 13.96 -3.80 -7.89
CA ASP A 115 14.59 -4.93 -8.61
C ASP A 115 15.13 -6.01 -7.66
N ASP A 116 15.61 -5.63 -6.48
CA ASP A 116 16.08 -6.54 -5.43
C ASP A 116 14.90 -7.19 -4.70
N ASP A 117 14.63 -8.45 -5.04
CA ASP A 117 13.56 -9.25 -4.45
C ASP A 117 13.72 -9.45 -2.93
N ARG A 118 14.96 -9.50 -2.40
CA ARG A 118 15.18 -9.62 -0.95
C ARG A 118 14.82 -8.32 -0.26
N LEU A 119 15.24 -7.17 -0.80
CA LEU A 119 14.86 -5.86 -0.30
C LEU A 119 13.34 -5.66 -0.35
N ARG A 120 12.70 -6.07 -1.45
CA ARG A 120 11.25 -6.01 -1.63
C ARG A 120 10.51 -6.82 -0.56
N ARG A 121 10.86 -8.10 -0.38
CA ARG A 121 10.25 -8.96 0.65
C ARG A 121 10.48 -8.42 2.06
N ALA A 122 11.71 -7.97 2.35
CA ALA A 122 12.04 -7.38 3.64
C ALA A 122 11.25 -6.09 3.92
N ALA A 123 11.03 -5.25 2.90
CA ALA A 123 10.23 -4.04 3.01
C ALA A 123 8.76 -4.34 3.34
N VAL A 124 8.16 -5.35 2.71
CA VAL A 124 6.78 -5.78 3.00
C VAL A 124 6.65 -6.27 4.45
N VAL A 125 7.56 -7.14 4.89
CA VAL A 125 7.55 -7.65 6.27
C VAL A 125 7.74 -6.52 7.28
N LEU A 126 8.63 -5.58 6.99
CA LEU A 126 8.86 -4.43 7.87
C LEU A 126 7.68 -3.46 7.90
N ALA A 127 6.99 -3.23 6.76
CA ALA A 127 5.79 -2.39 6.68
C ALA A 127 4.61 -2.98 7.46
N ARG A 128 4.52 -4.32 7.56
CA ARG A 128 3.60 -5.06 8.45
C ARG A 128 3.91 -4.91 9.93
N LYS A 129 4.91 -4.10 10.32
CA LYS A 129 5.47 -4.05 11.67
C LYS A 129 6.00 -5.41 12.13
N GLY A 130 6.46 -6.23 11.17
CA GLY A 130 7.08 -7.51 11.46
C GLY A 130 8.39 -7.34 12.25
N ASP A 131 8.78 -8.42 12.93
CA ASP A 131 9.99 -8.43 13.75
C ASP A 131 11.23 -8.07 12.92
N THR A 132 12.08 -7.21 13.49
CA THR A 132 13.36 -6.82 12.89
C THR A 132 14.26 -8.02 12.63
N GLU A 133 14.16 -9.08 13.44
CA GLU A 133 14.90 -10.32 13.22
C GLU A 133 14.39 -11.09 11.98
N ALA A 134 13.08 -11.12 11.74
CA ALA A 134 12.52 -11.70 10.50
C ALA A 134 12.97 -10.91 9.26
N VAL A 135 12.94 -9.57 9.34
CA VAL A 135 13.43 -8.68 8.28
C VAL A 135 14.91 -8.92 8.00
N ARG A 136 15.73 -9.08 9.05
CA ARG A 136 17.16 -9.41 8.91
C ARG A 136 17.39 -10.73 8.18
N ARG A 137 16.68 -11.79 8.57
CA ARG A 137 16.83 -13.12 7.94
C ARG A 137 16.53 -13.08 6.44
N ILE A 138 15.59 -12.24 6.02
CA ILE A 138 15.25 -12.06 4.61
C ILE A 138 16.32 -11.22 3.89
N TYR A 139 16.68 -10.07 4.45
CA TYR A 139 17.50 -9.08 3.75
C TYR A 139 19.01 -9.39 3.80
N CYS A 140 19.50 -9.84 4.95
CA CYS A 140 20.92 -10.05 5.22
C CYS A 140 21.12 -11.31 6.11
N PRO A 141 20.77 -12.51 5.62
CA PRO A 141 20.79 -13.74 6.43
C PRO A 141 22.14 -14.03 7.07
N ASN A 142 23.23 -13.73 6.36
CA ASN A 142 24.59 -14.04 6.76
C ASN A 142 25.26 -12.94 7.62
N ARG A 143 24.56 -11.84 7.94
CA ARG A 143 25.12 -10.75 8.74
C ARG A 143 24.68 -10.84 10.20
N LYS A 144 25.56 -10.40 11.11
CA LYS A 144 25.22 -10.27 12.53
C LYS A 144 23.99 -9.37 12.73
N PRO A 145 23.13 -9.65 13.72
CA PRO A 145 22.02 -8.79 14.06
C PRO A 145 22.46 -7.35 14.29
N SER A 146 21.78 -6.42 13.63
CA SER A 146 22.02 -4.99 13.77
C SER A 146 20.68 -4.26 13.80
N ARG A 147 20.54 -3.33 14.74
CA ARG A 147 19.37 -2.45 14.87
C ARG A 147 19.21 -1.54 13.64
N HIS A 148 20.26 -1.38 12.85
CA HIS A 148 20.26 -0.56 11.63
C HIS A 148 19.60 -1.24 10.43
N VAL A 149 19.37 -2.56 10.45
CA VAL A 149 18.80 -3.29 9.31
C VAL A 149 17.44 -2.74 8.91
N ALA A 150 16.57 -2.46 9.89
CA ALA A 150 15.27 -1.86 9.62
C ALA A 150 15.42 -0.48 8.97
N PHE A 151 16.30 0.37 9.50
CA PHE A 151 16.57 1.70 8.94
C PHE A 151 17.10 1.61 7.50
N ASP A 152 18.02 0.68 7.23
CA ASP A 152 18.61 0.47 5.91
C ASP A 152 17.54 0.02 4.90
N VAL A 153 16.70 -0.95 5.28
CA VAL A 153 15.60 -1.43 4.43
C VAL A 153 14.64 -0.29 4.10
N ARG A 154 14.21 0.49 5.10
CA ARG A 154 13.32 1.65 4.88
C ARG A 154 13.92 2.65 3.92
N THR A 155 15.15 3.07 4.20
CA THR A 155 15.86 4.10 3.43
C THR A 155 16.06 3.67 2.00
N ARG A 156 16.52 2.42 1.78
CA ARG A 156 16.79 1.90 0.43
C ARG A 156 15.52 1.64 -0.36
N ALA A 157 14.50 1.04 0.25
CA ALA A 157 13.23 0.75 -0.43
C ALA A 157 12.53 2.05 -0.86
N ALA A 158 12.37 3.00 0.07
CA ALA A 158 11.76 4.30 -0.23
C ALA A 158 12.61 5.10 -1.24
N GLY A 159 13.93 5.08 -1.11
CA GLY A 159 14.84 5.75 -2.04
C GLY A 159 14.72 5.23 -3.47
N ARG A 160 14.67 3.90 -3.65
CA ARG A 160 14.48 3.28 -4.98
C ARG A 160 13.14 3.64 -5.59
N ILE A 161 12.07 3.64 -4.80
CA ILE A 161 10.74 4.05 -5.26
C ILE A 161 10.76 5.51 -5.73
N ILE A 162 11.30 6.44 -4.93
CA ILE A 162 11.40 7.86 -5.30
C ILE A 162 12.19 8.04 -6.59
N THR A 163 13.35 7.39 -6.70
CA THR A 163 14.18 7.44 -7.91
C THR A 163 13.40 6.90 -9.12
N ALA A 164 12.72 5.77 -8.99
CA ALA A 164 11.92 5.20 -10.07
C ALA A 164 10.77 6.12 -10.48
N LEU A 165 10.01 6.69 -9.54
CA LEU A 165 8.93 7.65 -9.82
C LEU A 165 9.43 8.88 -10.59
N ARG A 166 10.64 9.36 -10.26
CA ARG A 166 11.28 10.45 -11.00
C ARG A 166 11.57 10.05 -12.45
N HIS A 167 12.10 8.86 -12.68
CA HIS A 167 12.48 8.41 -14.02
C HIS A 167 11.29 8.01 -14.89
N THR A 168 10.31 7.30 -14.34
CA THR A 168 9.18 6.74 -15.09
C THR A 168 8.04 7.76 -15.24
N MET A 169 7.73 8.49 -14.17
CA MET A 169 6.58 9.39 -14.11
C MET A 169 6.95 10.87 -14.09
N GLY A 170 8.24 11.22 -13.98
CA GLY A 170 8.66 12.62 -13.88
C GLY A 170 8.31 13.25 -12.53
N ILE A 171 7.95 12.46 -11.52
CA ILE A 171 7.56 12.98 -10.20
C ILE A 171 8.80 13.07 -9.31
N ALA A 172 9.11 14.25 -8.79
CA ALA A 172 10.30 14.48 -7.97
C ALA A 172 9.98 15.16 -6.63
N PRO A 173 10.79 14.90 -5.60
CA PRO A 173 10.80 15.70 -4.38
C PRO A 173 11.06 17.19 -4.67
N ALA A 174 10.25 18.06 -4.07
CA ALA A 174 10.42 19.50 -4.04
C ALA A 174 10.68 20.02 -2.61
N PRO A 175 11.14 21.27 -2.44
CA PRO A 175 11.28 21.91 -1.13
C PRO A 175 9.96 21.86 -0.32
N GLY A 176 10.07 21.85 1.01
CA GLY A 176 8.90 21.92 1.90
C GLY A 176 8.10 20.63 2.09
N LEU A 177 8.72 19.46 1.88
CA LEU A 177 8.07 18.14 1.91
C LEU A 177 6.93 18.04 0.89
N GLN A 178 7.21 18.45 -0.34
CA GLN A 178 6.27 18.36 -1.45
C GLN A 178 6.81 17.44 -2.55
N PHE A 179 5.91 16.97 -3.41
CA PHE A 179 6.26 16.31 -4.66
C PHE A 179 5.69 17.16 -5.79
N VAL A 180 6.44 17.31 -6.87
CA VAL A 180 6.04 18.08 -8.06
C VAL A 180 6.26 17.25 -9.30
N GLU A 181 5.49 17.58 -10.33
CA GLU A 181 5.74 17.05 -11.68
C GLU A 181 6.86 17.88 -12.29
N ASN A 182 7.96 17.24 -12.66
CA ASN A 182 8.95 17.86 -13.53
C ASN A 182 8.33 17.92 -14.93
N ALA A 183 8.12 19.13 -15.44
CA ALA A 183 8.00 19.34 -16.87
C ALA A 183 9.30 18.80 -17.49
N LYS A 184 9.18 17.75 -18.31
CA LYS A 184 10.27 17.37 -19.21
C LYS A 184 10.44 18.44 -20.28
#